data_AF-A0A5V3YYD6-F1
#
_entry.id   AF-A0A5V3YYD6-F1
#
_cell.length_a   1.000
_cell.length_b   1.000
_cell.length_c   1.000
_cell.angle_alpha   90.00
_cell.angle_beta   90.00
_cell.angle_gamma   90.00
#
_symmetry.space_group_name_H-M   'P 1'
#
loop_
_entity.id
_entity.type
_entity.pdbx_description
1 polymer ?
#
loop_
_entity_poly.entity_id
_entity_poly.type
_entity_poly.pdbx_seq_one_letter_code
_entity_poly.pdbx_strand_id
1 'polypeptide(L)'
;MTRHLLNRKILYIYPLLGVCTYKFIKEGKSMTVEKSVVFKAEGEHFTDQKGNTIVGSGSGGTTKYFRIPAMCTTSKGTIVVFADARHNTASDQSFIDTAVARSIDGGKTWSKKIAIYNDRVNSKLSRVMDPTCIVANIQGSETIFVMVGKWNNNDKTWGAYRDKAPDTDWDLVLYKSTDDGVTFSKVETNIHDIVTKNGTISAMLGGVGSGIQLNDGKLVFPVQMVRTKNITTVLNTSFIYSTDGITWSLPSGYCEGFGSENNIIEFNASLVNNIRNSGLRRSFETKDFGKTWAEFPPMDKKVDNRNHGVQGSTITIPSGNKLVAAHSSAQNKNNDYTRSDISLYVHNLYSGEVKLIDDFYPKVGNASGAGYSCLSYRKNTDKETLYVVYEANGSIEFQDLSRHLPVIKLYN
;
A
#
# COMPACT_ATOMS: atom_id res chain seq x y z
N MET A 1 1.09 50.00 71.75
CA MET A 1 0.66 51.22 71.05
C MET A 1 0.82 51.00 69.54
N THR A 2 -0.19 51.42 68.77
CA THR A 2 -0.20 51.68 67.31
C THR A 2 0.08 50.50 66.36
N ARG A 3 -0.95 49.80 65.85
CA ARG A 3 -1.70 50.03 64.57
C ARG A 3 -0.81 50.13 63.31
N HIS A 4 -0.98 49.19 62.38
CA HIS A 4 -1.43 49.52 61.02
C HIS A 4 -2.24 48.39 60.36
N LEU A 5 -3.46 48.79 59.95
CA LEU A 5 -4.38 48.08 59.07
C LEU A 5 -3.95 48.26 57.62
N LEU A 6 -4.15 47.23 56.79
CA LEU A 6 -4.60 47.41 55.41
C LEU A 6 -5.35 46.15 54.93
N ASN A 7 -6.68 46.27 54.97
CA ASN A 7 -7.63 45.44 54.23
C ASN A 7 -7.50 45.72 52.73
N ARG A 8 -7.56 44.70 51.87
CA ARG A 8 -8.31 44.74 50.61
C ARG A 8 -8.46 43.37 49.92
N LYS A 9 -9.74 42.97 49.82
CA LYS A 9 -10.44 42.29 48.71
C LYS A 9 -9.95 40.91 48.25
N ILE A 10 -10.73 39.90 48.62
CA ILE A 10 -10.79 38.56 48.00
C ILE A 10 -11.53 38.70 46.66
N LEU A 11 -10.85 38.32 45.58
CA LEU A 11 -11.43 38.13 44.25
C LEU A 11 -11.49 36.61 44.01
N TYR A 12 -12.71 36.06 43.89
CA TYR A 12 -12.91 34.67 43.49
C TYR A 12 -12.63 34.54 41.99
N ILE A 13 -11.59 33.79 41.63
CA ILE A 13 -11.31 33.36 40.25
C ILE A 13 -11.44 31.83 40.24
N TYR A 14 -12.41 31.32 39.49
CA TYR A 14 -12.49 29.92 39.09
C TYR A 14 -11.43 29.63 38.02
N PRO A 15 -10.65 28.53 38.12
CA PRO A 15 -9.96 27.99 36.97
C PRO A 15 -10.74 26.81 36.36
N LEU A 16 -11.26 27.04 35.16
CA LEU A 16 -11.33 26.03 34.10
C LEU A 16 -9.90 25.57 33.78
N LEU A 17 -9.67 24.25 33.70
CA LEU A 17 -8.87 23.56 32.69
C LEU A 17 -8.62 22.11 33.14
N GLY A 18 -9.17 21.16 32.38
CA GLY A 18 -8.85 19.74 32.51
C GLY A 18 -7.38 19.50 32.23
N VAL A 19 -6.66 19.06 33.25
CA VAL A 19 -5.25 18.70 33.17
C VAL A 19 -5.16 17.29 32.58
N CYS A 20 -4.73 17.18 31.31
CA CYS A 20 -4.07 15.98 30.82
C CYS A 20 -2.80 15.76 31.65
N THR A 21 -2.79 14.72 32.47
CA THR A 21 -1.61 14.31 33.23
C THR A 21 -0.59 13.66 32.28
N TYR A 22 0.35 14.46 31.79
CA TYR A 22 1.60 13.94 31.22
C TYR A 22 2.53 13.52 32.35
N LYS A 23 2.71 12.21 32.52
CA LYS A 23 3.73 11.65 33.41
C LYS A 23 5.04 11.58 32.62
N PHE A 24 5.91 12.57 32.79
CA PHE A 24 7.29 12.51 32.31
C PHE A 24 8.09 11.57 33.22
N ILE A 25 8.53 10.43 32.68
CA ILE A 25 9.65 9.67 33.23
C ILE A 25 10.81 9.80 32.24
N LYS A 26 11.90 10.35 32.76
CA LYS A 26 13.14 10.65 32.06
C LYS A 26 14.03 9.40 32.06
N GLU A 27 13.85 8.53 31.07
CA GLU A 27 14.84 7.52 30.67
C GLU A 27 14.85 7.44 29.14
N GLY A 28 16.03 7.42 28.54
CA GLY A 28 16.28 7.49 27.09
C GLY A 28 15.80 6.29 26.29
N LYS A 29 14.50 6.00 26.30
CA LYS A 29 13.83 5.16 25.29
C LYS A 29 13.21 6.09 24.25
N SER A 30 13.64 5.93 23.01
CA SER A 30 12.93 6.50 21.85
C SER A 30 11.46 6.10 21.96
N MET A 31 10.57 7.07 22.21
CA MET A 31 9.13 6.82 22.18
C MET A 31 8.77 6.47 20.74
N THR A 32 8.61 5.20 20.41
CA THR A 32 8.01 4.75 19.15
C THR A 32 6.55 5.18 19.15
N VAL A 33 6.08 5.80 18.06
CA VAL A 33 4.64 6.07 17.92
C VAL A 33 3.99 4.74 17.58
N GLU A 34 3.09 4.29 18.45
CA GLU A 34 2.35 3.05 18.23
C GLU A 34 1.39 3.17 17.05
N LYS A 35 0.80 4.36 16.85
CA LYS A 35 -0.16 4.65 15.80
C LYS A 35 -0.19 6.13 15.41
N SER A 36 -0.31 6.43 14.11
CA SER A 36 -0.51 7.80 13.60
C SER A 36 -1.45 7.84 12.39
N VAL A 37 -1.94 9.03 12.05
CA VAL A 37 -2.71 9.28 10.82
C VAL A 37 -1.76 9.82 9.77
N VAL A 38 -1.61 9.11 8.65
CA VAL A 38 -0.76 9.49 7.52
C VAL A 38 -1.46 10.53 6.66
N PHE A 39 -2.66 10.21 6.20
CA PHE A 39 -3.53 11.09 5.43
C PHE A 39 -4.91 11.13 6.09
N LYS A 40 -5.39 12.33 6.44
CA LYS A 40 -6.67 12.53 7.10
C LYS A 40 -7.76 12.84 6.07
N ALA A 41 -8.79 11.99 5.98
CA ALA A 41 -9.98 12.29 5.20
C ALA A 41 -10.54 13.67 5.58
N GLU A 42 -10.86 14.47 4.57
CA GLU A 42 -11.41 15.83 4.75
C GLU A 42 -10.54 16.74 5.62
N GLY A 43 -9.22 16.51 5.63
CA GLY A 43 -8.27 17.24 6.47
C GLY A 43 -6.96 17.63 5.77
N GLU A 44 -6.78 17.26 4.49
CA GLU A 44 -5.57 17.60 3.74
C GLU A 44 -5.86 18.51 2.55
N HIS A 45 -4.99 19.50 2.35
CA HIS A 45 -4.92 20.31 1.14
C HIS A 45 -3.65 19.97 0.38
N PHE A 46 -3.77 19.85 -0.95
CA PHE A 46 -2.65 19.69 -1.85
C PHE A 46 -2.63 20.83 -2.86
N THR A 47 -1.49 21.04 -3.50
CA THR A 47 -1.34 21.99 -4.60
C THR A 47 -1.11 21.26 -5.91
N ASP A 48 -1.53 21.86 -7.02
CA ASP A 48 -1.18 21.42 -8.36
C ASP A 48 0.28 21.75 -8.71
N GLN A 49 0.71 21.37 -9.91
CA GLN A 49 2.07 21.64 -10.40
C GLN A 49 2.41 23.13 -10.52
N LYS A 50 1.42 24.02 -10.54
CA LYS A 50 1.59 25.48 -10.60
C LYS A 50 1.54 26.14 -9.21
N GLY A 51 1.35 25.35 -8.15
CA GLY A 51 1.24 25.84 -6.78
C GLY A 51 -0.17 26.30 -6.38
N ASN A 52 -1.19 26.10 -7.22
CA ASN A 52 -2.57 26.42 -6.84
C ASN A 52 -3.16 25.30 -5.99
N THR A 53 -3.95 25.64 -4.97
CA THR A 53 -4.66 24.65 -4.16
C THR A 53 -5.61 23.81 -5.03
N ILE A 54 -5.54 22.48 -4.88
CA ILE A 54 -6.52 21.54 -5.41
C ILE A 54 -7.74 21.58 -4.48
N VAL A 55 -8.83 22.15 -4.95
CA VAL A 55 -10.08 22.25 -4.19
C VAL A 55 -10.88 20.96 -4.36
N GLY A 56 -10.85 20.11 -3.34
CA GLY A 56 -11.62 18.86 -3.29
C GLY A 56 -13.04 19.07 -2.75
N SER A 57 -13.76 17.96 -2.57
CA SER A 57 -15.15 17.94 -2.05
C SER A 57 -15.26 17.63 -0.56
N GLY A 58 -14.13 17.54 0.16
CA GLY A 58 -14.12 17.51 1.62
C GLY A 58 -14.43 18.89 2.21
N SER A 59 -14.83 18.91 3.49
CA SER A 59 -15.06 20.17 4.22
C SER A 59 -13.92 21.18 4.02
N GLY A 60 -14.25 22.43 3.72
CA GLY A 60 -13.26 23.50 3.47
C GLY A 60 -12.48 23.37 2.16
N GLY A 61 -12.88 22.51 1.22
CA GLY A 61 -12.17 22.28 -0.04
C GLY A 61 -11.00 21.30 0.10
N THR A 62 -11.01 20.47 1.14
CA THR A 62 -10.02 19.41 1.38
C THR A 62 -10.23 18.20 0.46
N THR A 63 -9.22 17.34 0.36
CA THR A 63 -9.37 16.03 -0.30
C THR A 63 -10.39 15.18 0.46
N LYS A 64 -11.40 14.66 -0.27
CA LYS A 64 -12.53 13.95 0.33
C LYS A 64 -12.15 12.62 0.97
N TYR A 65 -11.35 11.81 0.29
CA TYR A 65 -11.10 10.43 0.69
C TYR A 65 -9.72 9.95 0.25
N PHE A 66 -9.11 9.07 1.03
CA PHE A 66 -7.87 8.38 0.68
C PHE A 66 -8.07 6.88 0.64
N ARG A 67 -7.46 6.23 -0.35
CA ARG A 67 -7.54 4.78 -0.55
C ARG A 67 -6.20 4.20 -1.00
N ILE A 68 -6.13 2.87 -0.97
CA ILE A 68 -5.09 2.07 -1.63
C ILE A 68 -3.67 2.42 -1.15
N PRO A 69 -3.36 2.23 0.15
CA PRO A 69 -2.05 2.59 0.66
C PRO A 69 -0.95 1.62 0.17
N ALA A 70 0.20 2.17 -0.21
CA ALA A 70 1.42 1.44 -0.52
C ALA A 70 2.58 2.03 0.28
N MET A 71 3.40 1.19 0.94
CA MET A 71 4.47 1.65 1.81
C MET A 71 5.81 1.00 1.51
N CYS A 72 6.85 1.83 1.46
CA CYS A 72 8.24 1.43 1.30
C CYS A 72 9.10 2.11 2.39
N THR A 73 10.09 1.38 2.92
CA THR A 73 11.01 1.88 3.96
C THR A 73 12.46 1.80 3.47
N THR A 74 13.22 2.90 3.55
CA THR A 74 14.59 2.99 3.01
C THR A 74 15.66 2.49 3.99
N SER A 75 16.90 2.39 3.51
CA SER A 75 18.08 2.03 4.34
C SER A 75 18.33 3.01 5.47
N LYS A 76 17.88 4.25 5.30
CA LYS A 76 17.95 5.32 6.30
C LYS A 76 16.85 5.25 7.34
N GLY A 77 15.92 4.30 7.20
CA GLY A 77 14.73 4.20 8.06
C GLY A 77 13.64 5.19 7.72
N THR A 78 13.76 5.92 6.60
CA THR A 78 12.71 6.80 6.08
C THR A 78 11.54 5.96 5.62
N ILE A 79 10.34 6.34 6.03
CA ILE A 79 9.08 5.69 5.66
C ILE A 79 8.41 6.54 4.59
N VAL A 80 8.06 5.94 3.46
CA VAL A 80 7.34 6.58 2.37
C VAL A 80 6.05 5.83 2.12
N VAL A 81 4.93 6.55 2.18
CA VAL A 81 3.57 6.02 2.00
C VAL A 81 2.91 6.74 0.83
N PHE A 82 2.46 5.96 -0.15
CA PHE A 82 1.63 6.42 -1.26
C PHE A 82 0.18 6.07 -1.00
N ALA A 83 -0.74 6.87 -1.52
CA ALA A 83 -2.17 6.59 -1.51
C ALA A 83 -2.88 7.36 -2.64
N ASP A 84 -4.02 6.85 -3.07
CA ASP A 84 -4.95 7.61 -3.89
C ASP A 84 -5.49 8.80 -3.09
N ALA A 85 -5.21 10.02 -3.51
CA ALA A 85 -5.93 11.21 -3.07
C ALA A 85 -7.18 11.37 -3.93
N ARG A 86 -8.29 10.76 -3.49
CA ARG A 86 -9.57 10.83 -4.21
C ARG A 86 -10.28 12.11 -3.80
N HIS A 87 -9.98 13.18 -4.52
CA HIS A 87 -10.31 14.56 -4.12
C HIS A 87 -11.81 14.79 -3.93
N ASN A 88 -12.65 14.11 -4.71
CA ASN A 88 -14.08 14.39 -4.78
C ASN A 88 -15.00 13.31 -4.18
N THR A 89 -14.60 12.04 -4.22
CA THR A 89 -15.44 10.91 -3.78
C THR A 89 -14.57 9.67 -3.55
N ALA A 90 -15.08 8.69 -2.80
CA ALA A 90 -14.41 7.39 -2.65
C ALA A 90 -14.45 6.52 -3.92
N SER A 91 -15.27 6.87 -4.93
CA SER A 91 -15.42 6.10 -6.18
C SER A 91 -14.10 5.90 -6.93
N ASP A 92 -13.94 4.72 -7.54
CA ASP A 92 -12.80 4.40 -8.40
C ASP A 92 -12.77 5.29 -9.66
N GLN A 93 -13.94 5.58 -10.25
CA GLN A 93 -14.07 6.44 -11.43
C GLN A 93 -14.27 7.90 -10.99
N SER A 94 -13.21 8.49 -10.45
CA SER A 94 -13.22 9.86 -9.97
C SER A 94 -11.91 10.59 -10.30
N PHE A 95 -11.79 11.83 -9.83
CA PHE A 95 -10.61 12.66 -10.02
C PHE A 95 -9.58 12.37 -8.92
N ILE A 96 -8.47 11.71 -9.29
CA ILE A 96 -7.52 11.10 -8.33
C ILE A 96 -6.08 11.46 -8.70
N ASP A 97 -5.31 11.92 -7.71
CA ASP A 97 -3.85 11.98 -7.78
C ASP A 97 -3.22 10.95 -6.85
N THR A 98 -1.94 10.66 -7.05
CA THR A 98 -1.16 9.84 -6.10
C THR A 98 -0.46 10.74 -5.11
N ALA A 99 -0.98 10.79 -3.88
CA ALA A 99 -0.32 11.47 -2.77
C ALA A 99 0.85 10.64 -2.24
N VAL A 100 1.84 11.33 -1.67
CA VAL A 100 2.96 10.73 -0.94
C VAL A 100 3.14 11.43 0.41
N ALA A 101 3.37 10.63 1.45
CA ALA A 101 3.71 11.06 2.78
C ALA A 101 5.06 10.46 3.16
N ARG A 102 5.95 11.28 3.71
CA ARG A 102 7.31 10.90 4.12
C ARG A 102 7.50 11.17 5.60
N SER A 103 8.01 10.18 6.33
CA SER A 103 8.39 10.29 7.73
C SER A 103 9.86 9.90 7.93
N ILE A 104 10.59 10.70 8.70
CA ILE A 104 11.98 10.46 9.11
C ILE A 104 12.13 10.25 10.62
N ASP A 105 11.01 10.19 11.35
CA ASP A 105 10.96 10.09 12.81
C ASP A 105 10.30 8.80 13.31
N GLY A 106 10.12 7.82 12.41
CA GLY A 106 9.49 6.53 12.73
C GLY A 106 7.96 6.60 12.73
N GLY A 107 7.39 7.40 11.84
CA GLY A 107 5.94 7.48 11.62
C GLY A 107 5.21 8.42 12.58
N LYS A 108 5.89 9.35 13.26
CA LYS A 108 5.25 10.31 14.18
C LYS A 108 4.68 11.50 13.42
N THR A 109 5.46 12.03 12.50
CA THR A 109 5.09 13.17 11.65
C THR A 109 5.30 12.85 10.17
N TRP A 110 4.53 13.54 9.32
CA TRP A 110 4.44 13.25 7.90
C TRP A 110 4.54 14.53 7.08
N SER A 111 5.55 14.63 6.22
CA SER A 111 5.61 15.63 5.14
C SER A 111 4.84 15.09 3.94
N LYS A 112 3.87 15.85 3.43
CA LYS A 112 2.89 15.36 2.44
C LYS A 112 2.91 16.22 1.18
N LYS A 113 2.73 15.59 0.03
CA LYS A 113 2.57 16.25 -1.28
C LYS A 113 1.94 15.30 -2.30
N ILE A 114 1.76 15.76 -3.52
CA ILE A 114 1.46 14.88 -4.67
C ILE A 114 2.77 14.39 -5.29
N ALA A 115 2.89 13.07 -5.48
CA ALA A 115 4.00 12.46 -6.20
C ALA A 115 3.71 12.36 -7.70
N ILE A 116 2.48 11.98 -8.05
CA ILE A 116 2.04 11.80 -9.43
C ILE A 116 0.69 12.49 -9.58
N TYR A 117 0.64 13.45 -10.50
CA TYR A 117 -0.60 14.10 -10.90
C TYR A 117 -1.25 13.31 -12.04
N ASN A 118 -2.58 13.22 -12.06
CA ASN A 118 -3.27 12.80 -13.27
C ASN A 118 -3.14 13.85 -14.39
N ASP A 119 -3.53 13.49 -15.61
CA ASP A 119 -3.32 14.33 -16.80
C ASP A 119 -4.23 15.57 -16.86
N ARG A 120 -5.17 15.73 -15.92
CA ARG A 120 -6.13 16.85 -15.87
C ARG A 120 -6.99 17.02 -17.13
N VAL A 121 -7.12 15.98 -17.95
CA VAL A 121 -7.94 15.97 -19.17
C VAL A 121 -9.43 16.09 -18.83
N ASN A 122 -9.88 15.40 -17.78
CA ASN A 122 -11.27 15.34 -17.36
C ASN A 122 -11.36 15.61 -15.85
N SER A 123 -11.98 16.72 -15.46
CA SER A 123 -12.09 17.14 -14.06
C SER A 123 -12.92 16.21 -13.17
N LYS A 124 -13.65 15.25 -13.76
CA LYS A 124 -14.40 14.22 -13.04
C LYS A 124 -13.67 12.88 -13.02
N LEU A 125 -12.94 12.53 -14.08
CA LEU A 125 -12.52 11.14 -14.33
C LEU A 125 -11.01 10.94 -14.48
N SER A 126 -10.21 12.00 -14.73
CA SER A 126 -8.76 11.84 -14.82
C SER A 126 -8.21 11.31 -13.51
N ARG A 127 -7.44 10.24 -13.59
CA ARG A 127 -6.95 9.52 -12.42
C ARG A 127 -5.62 8.84 -12.66
N VAL A 128 -4.77 8.91 -11.64
CA VAL A 128 -3.64 8.00 -11.42
C VAL A 128 -3.90 7.29 -10.10
N MET A 129 -3.96 5.96 -10.12
CA MET A 129 -4.51 5.19 -8.99
C MET A 129 -3.83 3.83 -8.80
N ASP A 130 -4.11 3.23 -7.65
CA ASP A 130 -3.73 1.88 -7.27
C ASP A 130 -2.20 1.66 -7.18
N PRO A 131 -1.49 2.39 -6.30
CA PRO A 131 -0.04 2.36 -6.22
C PRO A 131 0.51 0.99 -5.81
N THR A 132 1.60 0.61 -6.47
CA THR A 132 2.51 -0.45 -6.02
C THR A 132 3.92 0.12 -5.96
N CYS A 133 4.61 0.00 -4.82
CA CYS A 133 5.96 0.54 -4.65
C CYS A 133 7.04 -0.54 -4.52
N ILE A 134 8.28 -0.20 -4.87
CA ILE A 134 9.47 -1.00 -4.58
C ILE A 134 10.54 -0.08 -3.99
N VAL A 135 11.24 -0.52 -2.96
CA VAL A 135 12.53 0.06 -2.57
C VAL A 135 13.62 -0.95 -2.93
N ALA A 136 14.61 -0.51 -3.70
CA ALA A 136 15.63 -1.39 -4.25
C ALA A 136 16.97 -0.66 -4.42
N ASN A 137 18.06 -1.41 -4.40
CA ASN A 137 19.37 -0.91 -4.79
C ASN A 137 19.61 -1.24 -6.27
N ILE A 138 19.55 -0.23 -7.15
CA ILE A 138 19.80 -0.37 -8.58
C ILE A 138 21.16 0.20 -8.90
N GLN A 139 22.08 -0.67 -9.33
CA GLN A 139 23.44 -0.29 -9.72
C GLN A 139 24.16 0.56 -8.65
N GLY A 140 23.93 0.23 -7.37
CA GLY A 140 24.52 0.94 -6.22
C GLY A 140 23.74 2.17 -5.73
N SER A 141 22.62 2.52 -6.36
CA SER A 141 21.75 3.63 -5.92
C SER A 141 20.45 3.10 -5.32
N GLU A 142 20.19 3.41 -4.04
CA GLU A 142 18.90 3.11 -3.41
C GLU A 142 17.81 3.98 -4.05
N THR A 143 16.82 3.33 -4.63
CA THR A 143 15.75 3.95 -5.41
C THR A 143 14.40 3.48 -4.89
N ILE A 144 13.47 4.41 -4.73
CA ILE A 144 12.05 4.10 -4.49
C ILE A 144 11.33 4.22 -5.83
N PHE A 145 10.71 3.15 -6.30
CA PHE A 145 9.82 3.14 -7.44
C PHE A 145 8.37 3.14 -6.98
N VAL A 146 7.50 3.80 -7.74
CA VAL A 146 6.04 3.71 -7.58
C VAL A 146 5.38 3.64 -8.96
N MET A 147 4.53 2.63 -9.13
CA MET A 147 3.79 2.34 -10.36
C MET A 147 2.30 2.52 -10.10
N VAL A 148 1.60 3.23 -10.99
CA VAL A 148 0.16 3.53 -10.90
C VAL A 148 -0.50 3.42 -12.27
N GLY A 149 -1.74 2.93 -12.30
CA GLY A 149 -2.55 2.95 -13.52
C GLY A 149 -3.09 4.35 -13.79
N LYS A 150 -3.22 4.71 -15.06
CA LYS A 150 -3.66 6.03 -15.51
C LYS A 150 -4.82 5.92 -16.48
N TRP A 151 -5.87 6.71 -16.25
CA TRP A 151 -7.04 6.84 -17.11
C TRP A 151 -7.53 8.28 -17.15
N ASN A 152 -8.28 8.64 -18.19
CA ASN A 152 -8.79 9.99 -18.37
C ASN A 152 -10.31 10.05 -18.55
N ASN A 153 -10.85 9.31 -19.51
CA ASN A 153 -12.24 9.44 -19.92
C ASN A 153 -13.10 8.20 -19.67
N ASN A 154 -12.49 7.08 -19.30
CA ASN A 154 -13.21 5.89 -18.89
C ASN A 154 -14.07 6.16 -17.65
N ASP A 155 -15.38 5.95 -17.77
CA ASP A 155 -16.41 6.18 -16.75
C ASP A 155 -16.89 4.89 -16.06
N LYS A 156 -16.33 3.73 -16.42
CA LYS A 156 -16.61 2.41 -15.82
C LYS A 156 -15.36 1.81 -15.19
N THR A 157 -15.54 0.72 -14.46
CA THR A 157 -14.41 -0.07 -13.95
C THR A 157 -13.57 -0.63 -15.11
N TRP A 158 -12.25 -0.65 -14.95
CA TRP A 158 -11.28 -1.01 -15.99
C TRP A 158 -11.55 -2.38 -16.64
N GLY A 159 -12.08 -3.35 -15.89
CA GLY A 159 -12.48 -4.67 -16.40
C GLY A 159 -13.58 -4.65 -17.48
N ALA A 160 -14.27 -3.53 -17.67
CA ALA A 160 -15.27 -3.35 -18.72
C ALA A 160 -14.66 -3.10 -20.11
N TYR A 161 -13.42 -2.62 -20.19
CA TYR A 161 -12.80 -2.16 -21.44
C TYR A 161 -11.89 -3.24 -22.04
N ARG A 162 -12.49 -4.14 -22.83
CA ARG A 162 -11.82 -5.36 -23.35
C ARG A 162 -11.71 -5.43 -24.88
N ASP A 163 -12.20 -4.41 -25.58
CA ASP A 163 -12.34 -4.45 -27.04
C ASP A 163 -11.03 -4.10 -27.79
N LYS A 164 -9.99 -3.61 -27.10
CA LYS A 164 -8.69 -3.24 -27.68
C LYS A 164 -7.52 -3.86 -26.91
N ALA A 165 -6.33 -3.81 -27.52
CA ALA A 165 -5.09 -4.38 -27.00
C ALA A 165 -3.90 -3.39 -27.17
N PRO A 166 -3.67 -2.47 -26.23
CA PRO A 166 -4.45 -2.18 -25.03
C PRO A 166 -5.64 -1.22 -25.28
N ASP A 167 -6.44 -0.96 -24.25
CA ASP A 167 -7.39 0.16 -24.21
C ASP A 167 -6.65 1.49 -24.44
N THR A 168 -7.25 2.37 -25.24
CA THR A 168 -6.65 3.65 -25.64
C THR A 168 -6.68 4.72 -24.55
N ASP A 169 -7.52 4.57 -23.52
CA ASP A 169 -7.55 5.51 -22.39
C ASP A 169 -6.60 5.11 -21.26
N TRP A 170 -6.13 3.86 -21.27
CA TRP A 170 -5.26 3.29 -20.25
C TRP A 170 -3.78 3.57 -20.53
N ASP A 171 -3.03 3.78 -19.45
CA ASP A 171 -1.58 3.66 -19.41
C ASP A 171 -1.12 3.18 -18.03
N LEU A 172 0.12 2.72 -17.90
CA LEU A 172 0.73 2.29 -16.64
C LEU A 172 2.07 3.01 -16.45
N VAL A 173 2.07 4.02 -15.58
CA VAL A 173 3.21 4.94 -15.44
C VAL A 173 4.07 4.57 -14.24
N LEU A 174 5.38 4.78 -14.37
CA LEU A 174 6.38 4.52 -13.35
C LEU A 174 7.10 5.81 -12.98
N TYR A 175 7.24 6.07 -11.68
CA TYR A 175 8.02 7.17 -11.13
C TYR A 175 9.07 6.63 -10.18
N LYS A 176 10.17 7.38 -10.01
CA LYS A 176 11.25 7.03 -9.08
C LYS A 176 11.70 8.20 -8.22
N SER A 177 12.23 7.88 -7.05
CA SER A 177 12.99 8.78 -6.18
C SER A 177 14.35 8.15 -5.88
N THR A 178 15.42 8.92 -6.05
CA THR A 178 16.80 8.55 -5.69
C THR A 178 17.34 9.44 -4.55
N ASP A 179 16.48 10.26 -3.95
CA ASP A 179 16.79 11.24 -2.91
C ASP A 179 16.02 10.92 -1.62
N ASP A 180 15.87 9.62 -1.32
CA ASP A 180 15.23 9.13 -0.10
C ASP A 180 13.75 9.56 0.04
N GLY A 181 13.02 9.61 -1.08
CA GLY A 181 11.59 9.93 -1.14
C GLY A 181 11.26 11.42 -1.13
N VAL A 182 12.26 12.30 -1.29
CA VAL A 182 12.05 13.75 -1.26
C VAL A 182 11.45 14.26 -2.56
N THR A 183 11.88 13.79 -3.73
CA THR A 183 11.31 14.12 -5.04
C THR A 183 11.05 12.86 -5.88
N PHE A 184 10.05 12.92 -6.75
CA PHE A 184 9.69 11.82 -7.66
C PHE A 184 9.68 12.34 -9.09
N SER A 185 10.32 11.60 -9.99
CA SER A 185 10.38 11.91 -11.42
C SER A 185 9.90 10.71 -12.24
N LYS A 186 9.27 11.00 -13.38
CA LYS A 186 8.78 9.97 -14.31
C LYS A 186 9.96 9.18 -14.87
N VAL A 187 9.78 7.87 -14.99
CA VAL A 187 10.68 6.98 -15.70
C VAL A 187 10.06 6.69 -17.07
N GLU A 188 10.79 6.95 -18.14
CA GLU A 188 10.40 6.50 -19.47
C GLU A 188 10.69 5.00 -19.57
N THR A 189 9.66 4.20 -19.81
CA THR A 189 9.74 2.73 -19.80
C THR A 189 9.19 2.14 -21.09
N ASN A 190 9.50 0.87 -21.34
CA ASN A 190 8.88 0.07 -22.41
C ASN A 190 7.61 -0.69 -21.93
N ILE A 191 7.02 -0.35 -20.78
CA ILE A 191 5.89 -1.11 -20.18
C ILE A 191 4.68 -1.14 -21.13
N HIS A 192 4.31 0.02 -21.68
CA HIS A 192 3.23 0.10 -22.66
C HIS A 192 3.53 -0.72 -23.93
N ASP A 193 4.78 -0.72 -24.38
CA ASP A 193 5.22 -1.46 -25.56
C ASP A 193 5.15 -2.98 -25.35
N ILE A 194 5.59 -3.51 -24.21
CA ILE A 194 5.51 -4.95 -23.95
C ILE A 194 4.06 -5.43 -23.83
N VAL A 195 3.15 -4.59 -23.30
CA VAL A 195 1.71 -4.87 -23.26
C VAL A 195 1.12 -4.87 -24.67
N THR A 196 1.45 -3.87 -25.49
CA THR A 196 1.00 -3.78 -26.88
C THR A 196 1.51 -4.95 -27.71
N LYS A 197 2.80 -5.29 -27.61
CA LYS A 197 3.42 -6.43 -28.30
C LYS A 197 2.83 -7.78 -27.87
N ASN A 198 2.36 -7.90 -26.63
CA ASN A 198 1.68 -9.10 -26.18
C ASN A 198 0.33 -9.32 -26.90
N GLY A 199 -0.39 -8.23 -27.24
CA GLY A 199 -1.59 -8.27 -28.09
C GLY A 199 -2.83 -8.90 -27.47
N THR A 200 -2.78 -9.37 -26.22
CA THR A 200 -3.91 -10.05 -25.55
C THR A 200 -4.28 -9.44 -24.18
N ILE A 201 -3.75 -8.27 -23.90
CA ILE A 201 -3.95 -7.53 -22.65
C ILE A 201 -4.60 -6.19 -23.02
N SER A 202 -5.77 -5.91 -22.44
CA SER A 202 -6.46 -4.63 -22.61
C SER A 202 -5.97 -3.59 -21.62
N ALA A 203 -5.62 -3.99 -20.40
CA ALA A 203 -5.02 -3.10 -19.41
C ALA A 203 -4.21 -3.91 -18.40
N MET A 204 -3.17 -3.29 -17.82
CA MET A 204 -2.35 -3.87 -16.77
C MET A 204 -2.23 -2.88 -15.59
N LEU A 205 -2.21 -3.42 -14.38
CA LEU A 205 -2.00 -2.70 -13.13
C LEU A 205 -0.93 -3.39 -12.28
N GLY A 206 -0.35 -2.66 -11.33
CA GLY A 206 0.41 -3.29 -10.26
C GLY A 206 -0.50 -4.15 -9.36
N GLY A 207 0.11 -5.06 -8.61
CA GLY A 207 -0.57 -5.97 -7.68
C GLY A 207 -1.17 -5.30 -6.44
N VAL A 208 -0.86 -4.01 -6.22
CA VAL A 208 -1.25 -3.15 -5.10
C VAL A 208 -0.46 -3.42 -3.81
N GLY A 209 0.11 -2.37 -3.23
CA GLY A 209 0.97 -2.43 -2.04
C GLY A 209 2.45 -2.39 -2.42
N SER A 210 3.15 -3.52 -2.35
CA SER A 210 4.58 -3.59 -2.64
C SER A 210 4.95 -4.68 -3.65
N GLY A 211 5.96 -4.38 -4.47
CA GLY A 211 6.76 -5.37 -5.17
C GLY A 211 8.02 -5.71 -4.37
N ILE A 212 8.96 -6.42 -5.00
CA ILE A 212 10.21 -6.83 -4.36
C ILE A 212 11.42 -6.61 -5.26
N GLN A 213 12.59 -6.48 -4.63
CA GLN A 213 13.86 -6.78 -5.28
C GLN A 213 14.25 -8.21 -4.89
N LEU A 214 14.52 -9.06 -5.88
CA LEU A 214 15.01 -10.43 -5.66
C LEU A 214 16.44 -10.42 -5.13
N ASN A 215 16.88 -11.55 -4.57
CA ASN A 215 18.25 -11.74 -4.11
C ASN A 215 19.30 -11.52 -5.22
N ASP A 216 18.97 -11.82 -6.49
CA ASP A 216 19.84 -11.58 -7.64
C ASP A 216 19.84 -10.11 -8.12
N GLY A 217 19.07 -9.24 -7.45
CA GLY A 217 18.97 -7.81 -7.73
C GLY A 217 17.87 -7.41 -8.70
N LYS A 218 17.15 -8.36 -9.33
CA LYS A 218 16.02 -8.04 -10.22
C LYS A 218 14.88 -7.35 -9.47
N LEU A 219 14.31 -6.33 -10.10
CA LEU A 219 13.05 -5.74 -9.71
C LEU A 219 11.90 -6.62 -10.18
N VAL A 220 10.91 -6.85 -9.32
CA VAL A 220 9.69 -7.59 -9.67
C VAL A 220 8.49 -6.83 -9.14
N PHE A 221 7.65 -6.34 -10.05
CA PHE A 221 6.30 -5.89 -9.71
C PHE A 221 5.31 -7.04 -9.95
N PRO A 222 4.54 -7.47 -8.93
CA PRO A 222 3.34 -8.26 -9.19
C PRO A 222 2.38 -7.43 -10.05
N VAL A 223 1.67 -8.06 -10.98
CA VAL A 223 0.72 -7.36 -11.86
C VAL A 223 -0.61 -8.09 -11.97
N GLN A 224 -1.61 -7.28 -12.30
CA GLN A 224 -2.97 -7.68 -12.62
C GLN A 224 -3.24 -7.31 -14.07
N MET A 225 -3.96 -8.15 -14.81
CA MET A 225 -4.25 -7.88 -16.21
C MET A 225 -5.71 -8.14 -16.53
N VAL A 226 -6.35 -7.18 -17.18
CA VAL A 226 -7.59 -7.39 -17.91
C VAL A 226 -7.22 -7.89 -19.31
N ARG A 227 -7.73 -9.06 -19.67
CA ARG A 227 -7.48 -9.67 -20.99
C ARG A 227 -8.47 -9.17 -22.02
N THR A 228 -8.05 -9.17 -23.28
CA THR A 228 -8.91 -8.85 -24.43
C THR A 228 -10.13 -9.75 -24.48
N LYS A 229 -11.20 -9.28 -25.14
CA LYS A 229 -12.52 -9.94 -25.14
C LYS A 229 -12.51 -11.38 -25.68
N ASN A 230 -11.58 -11.69 -26.59
CA ASN A 230 -11.41 -13.02 -27.17
C ASN A 230 -10.74 -14.05 -26.22
N ILE A 231 -10.17 -13.61 -25.09
CA ILE A 231 -9.59 -14.50 -24.09
C ILE A 231 -10.67 -14.87 -23.06
N THR A 232 -10.82 -16.18 -22.80
CA THR A 232 -11.84 -16.71 -21.88
C THR A 232 -11.63 -16.23 -20.44
N THR A 233 -10.39 -16.25 -19.95
CA THR A 233 -10.04 -15.74 -18.63
C THR A 233 -10.01 -14.22 -18.66
N VAL A 234 -10.99 -13.57 -18.00
CA VAL A 234 -11.12 -12.10 -17.99
C VAL A 234 -9.94 -11.44 -17.29
N LEU A 235 -9.51 -12.02 -16.16
CA LEU A 235 -8.42 -11.52 -15.35
C LEU A 235 -7.32 -12.58 -15.27
N ASN A 236 -6.07 -12.13 -15.27
CA ASN A 236 -4.90 -12.94 -14.94
C ASN A 236 -3.97 -12.21 -13.96
N THR A 237 -3.18 -12.98 -13.23
CA THR A 237 -2.05 -12.48 -12.44
C THR A 237 -0.74 -12.90 -13.10
N SER A 238 0.29 -12.06 -12.95
CA SER A 238 1.65 -12.33 -13.41
C SER A 238 2.61 -11.37 -12.70
N PHE A 239 3.79 -11.15 -13.24
CA PHE A 239 4.71 -10.10 -12.81
C PHE A 239 5.42 -9.48 -14.01
N ILE A 240 5.87 -8.23 -13.88
CA ILE A 240 6.90 -7.66 -14.76
C ILE A 240 8.22 -7.60 -14.01
N TYR A 241 9.33 -7.78 -14.72
CA TYR A 241 10.66 -7.74 -14.13
C TYR A 241 11.65 -6.88 -14.91
N SER A 242 12.63 -6.33 -14.20
CA SER A 242 13.66 -5.44 -14.76
C SER A 242 14.96 -5.50 -13.95
N THR A 243 16.08 -5.16 -14.58
CA THR A 243 17.39 -4.99 -13.91
C THR A 243 17.74 -3.53 -13.65
N ASP A 244 17.19 -2.60 -14.43
CA ASP A 244 17.53 -1.17 -14.41
C ASP A 244 16.36 -0.26 -14.02
N GLY A 245 15.15 -0.81 -13.94
CA GLY A 245 13.90 -0.08 -13.70
C GLY A 245 13.37 0.69 -14.91
N ILE A 246 13.98 0.53 -16.08
CA ILE A 246 13.65 1.23 -17.34
C ILE A 246 13.11 0.22 -18.35
N THR A 247 13.87 -0.85 -18.61
CA THR A 247 13.49 -1.91 -19.53
C THR A 247 12.87 -3.05 -18.75
N TRP A 248 11.58 -3.28 -18.97
CA TRP A 248 10.77 -4.29 -18.34
C TRP A 248 10.49 -5.44 -19.30
N SER A 249 10.26 -6.61 -18.73
CA SER A 249 9.88 -7.83 -19.43
C SER A 249 8.68 -8.47 -18.73
N LEU A 250 7.87 -9.16 -19.53
CA LEU A 250 6.75 -9.97 -19.07
C LEU A 250 7.08 -11.45 -19.34
N PRO A 251 6.90 -12.37 -18.37
CA PRO A 251 7.08 -13.79 -18.62
C PRO A 251 6.02 -14.29 -19.60
N SER A 252 6.27 -15.42 -20.25
CA SER A 252 5.37 -15.97 -21.27
C SER A 252 4.09 -16.59 -20.71
N GLY A 253 4.07 -16.95 -19.42
CA GLY A 253 2.96 -17.60 -18.76
C GLY A 253 2.09 -16.66 -17.94
N TYR A 254 0.92 -17.17 -17.57
CA TYR A 254 -0.06 -16.47 -16.77
C TYR A 254 -0.49 -17.35 -15.60
N CYS A 255 -0.70 -16.75 -14.44
CA CYS A 255 -1.42 -17.37 -13.34
C CYS A 255 -2.91 -17.00 -13.44
N GLU A 256 -3.78 -17.82 -12.84
CA GLU A 256 -5.21 -17.55 -12.77
C GLU A 256 -5.49 -16.21 -12.03
N GLY A 257 -6.54 -15.51 -12.47
CA GLY A 257 -6.84 -14.16 -12.02
C GLY A 257 -7.45 -14.06 -10.63
N PHE A 258 -8.51 -14.81 -10.33
CA PHE A 258 -9.35 -14.60 -9.13
C PHE A 258 -9.78 -13.12 -9.00
N GLY A 259 -9.55 -12.49 -7.83
CA GLY A 259 -9.72 -11.05 -7.62
C GLY A 259 -8.50 -10.21 -7.98
N SER A 260 -7.53 -10.80 -8.68
CA SER A 260 -6.30 -10.28 -9.29
C SER A 260 -5.28 -9.55 -8.41
N GLU A 261 -5.69 -8.72 -7.45
CA GLU A 261 -4.76 -8.02 -6.53
C GLU A 261 -3.87 -9.02 -5.80
N ASN A 262 -2.55 -8.86 -5.88
CA ASN A 262 -1.60 -9.84 -5.37
C ASN A 262 -0.24 -9.23 -5.02
N ASN A 263 0.47 -9.86 -4.10
CA ASN A 263 1.91 -9.63 -3.89
C ASN A 263 2.69 -10.90 -4.19
N ILE A 264 4.00 -10.75 -4.44
CA ILE A 264 4.93 -11.84 -4.68
C ILE A 264 6.02 -11.83 -3.62
N ILE A 265 6.38 -13.01 -3.13
CA ILE A 265 7.57 -13.26 -2.31
C ILE A 265 8.55 -14.16 -3.07
N GLU A 266 9.84 -14.00 -2.78
CA GLU A 266 10.88 -14.94 -3.21
C GLU A 266 11.04 -16.02 -2.13
N PHE A 267 10.97 -17.29 -2.51
CA PHE A 267 11.17 -18.43 -1.62
C PHE A 267 11.96 -19.53 -2.33
N ASN A 268 13.20 -19.76 -1.89
CA ASN A 268 14.18 -20.59 -2.60
C ASN A 268 14.34 -20.09 -4.06
N ALA A 269 14.24 -20.98 -5.04
CA ALA A 269 14.26 -20.63 -6.47
C ALA A 269 12.88 -20.28 -7.04
N SER A 270 11.85 -20.14 -6.19
CA SER A 270 10.47 -19.90 -6.62
C SER A 270 10.03 -18.47 -6.36
N LEU A 271 9.15 -17.97 -7.22
CA LEU A 271 8.32 -16.80 -6.92
C LEU A 271 6.94 -17.29 -6.51
N VAL A 272 6.43 -16.79 -5.40
CA VAL A 272 5.14 -17.22 -4.84
C VAL A 272 4.23 -16.02 -4.71
N ASN A 273 3.04 -16.09 -5.32
CA ASN A 273 2.04 -15.03 -5.19
C ASN A 273 1.03 -15.32 -4.07
N ASN A 274 0.38 -14.27 -3.56
CA ASN A 274 -0.77 -14.38 -2.67
C ASN A 274 -1.89 -13.45 -3.19
N ILE A 275 -2.96 -14.04 -3.70
CA ILE A 275 -3.95 -13.41 -4.57
C ILE A 275 -5.26 -13.21 -3.82
N ARG A 276 -5.84 -12.02 -3.96
CA ARG A 276 -7.20 -11.72 -3.55
C ARG A 276 -8.18 -12.70 -4.18
N ASN A 277 -9.13 -13.16 -3.40
CA ASN A 277 -10.26 -13.94 -3.88
C ASN A 277 -11.48 -13.68 -3.00
N SER A 278 -12.69 -13.87 -3.55
CA SER A 278 -13.89 -13.93 -2.72
C SER A 278 -13.86 -15.24 -1.92
N GLY A 279 -13.96 -15.14 -0.61
CA GLY A 279 -13.71 -16.24 0.32
C GLY A 279 -12.21 -16.42 0.60
N LEU A 280 -11.76 -17.66 0.42
CA LEU A 280 -10.39 -18.08 0.70
C LEU A 280 -9.40 -17.51 -0.31
N ARG A 281 -8.35 -16.84 0.18
CA ARG A 281 -7.23 -16.34 -0.64
C ARG A 281 -6.55 -17.47 -1.39
N ARG A 282 -5.94 -17.16 -2.53
CA ARG A 282 -5.23 -18.15 -3.37
C ARG A 282 -3.74 -17.91 -3.37
N SER A 283 -2.94 -18.95 -3.50
CA SER A 283 -1.49 -18.81 -3.60
C SER A 283 -0.92 -19.83 -4.58
N PHE A 284 -0.05 -19.36 -5.47
CA PHE A 284 0.62 -20.17 -6.48
C PHE A 284 2.11 -19.88 -6.49
N GLU A 285 2.90 -20.91 -6.81
CA GLU A 285 4.33 -20.82 -7.03
C GLU A 285 4.68 -21.02 -8.51
N THR A 286 5.69 -20.31 -8.97
CA THR A 286 6.38 -20.60 -10.22
C THR A 286 7.83 -20.97 -9.95
N LYS A 287 8.28 -22.07 -10.57
CA LYS A 287 9.66 -22.58 -10.51
C LYS A 287 10.44 -22.34 -11.81
N ASP A 288 9.77 -21.81 -12.82
CA ASP A 288 10.29 -21.58 -14.17
C ASP A 288 10.22 -20.09 -14.56
N PHE A 289 10.22 -19.22 -13.55
CA PHE A 289 10.20 -17.76 -13.67
C PHE A 289 9.00 -17.25 -14.49
N GLY A 290 7.82 -17.77 -14.17
CA GLY A 290 6.53 -17.27 -14.64
C GLY A 290 5.99 -17.94 -15.90
N LYS A 291 6.56 -19.07 -16.36
CA LYS A 291 6.01 -19.81 -17.50
C LYS A 291 4.82 -20.67 -17.09
N THR A 292 4.93 -21.34 -15.93
CA THR A 292 3.84 -22.14 -15.33
C THR A 292 3.71 -21.83 -13.85
N TRP A 293 2.51 -22.07 -13.32
CA TRP A 293 2.13 -21.82 -11.94
C TRP A 293 1.37 -23.03 -11.38
N ALA A 294 1.68 -23.42 -10.15
CA ALA A 294 1.00 -24.49 -9.41
C ALA A 294 0.63 -23.98 -8.02
N GLU A 295 -0.41 -24.53 -7.38
CA GLU A 295 -0.78 -24.11 -6.02
C GLU A 295 0.42 -24.20 -5.07
N PHE A 296 0.51 -23.23 -4.15
CA PHE A 296 1.50 -23.21 -3.08
C PHE A 296 0.82 -23.56 -1.74
N PRO A 297 0.86 -24.83 -1.29
CA PRO A 297 0.07 -25.30 -0.15
C PRO A 297 0.28 -24.55 1.18
N PRO A 298 1.48 -24.02 1.50
CA PRO A 298 1.67 -23.29 2.75
C PRO A 298 0.84 -22.01 2.89
N MET A 299 0.35 -21.43 1.79
CA MET A 299 -0.49 -20.23 1.81
C MET A 299 -1.83 -20.37 1.08
N ASP A 300 -1.98 -21.30 0.13
CA ASP A 300 -3.24 -21.47 -0.60
C ASP A 300 -4.39 -21.79 0.37
N LYS A 301 -5.46 -21.01 0.27
CA LYS A 301 -6.71 -21.16 1.05
C LYS A 301 -6.55 -21.04 2.57
N LYS A 302 -5.48 -20.42 3.06
CA LYS A 302 -5.19 -20.30 4.50
C LYS A 302 -5.89 -19.15 5.22
N VAL A 303 -6.23 -18.08 4.51
CA VAL A 303 -6.90 -16.90 5.07
C VAL A 303 -8.21 -16.69 4.33
N ASP A 304 -9.30 -16.51 5.08
CA ASP A 304 -10.63 -16.22 4.55
C ASP A 304 -10.92 -14.72 4.65
N ASN A 305 -11.14 -14.06 3.52
CA ASN A 305 -11.60 -12.66 3.48
C ASN A 305 -13.09 -12.54 3.15
N ARG A 306 -13.76 -13.68 2.99
CA ARG A 306 -15.21 -13.79 2.81
C ARG A 306 -15.68 -13.00 1.58
N ASN A 307 -16.94 -12.57 1.56
CA ASN A 307 -17.55 -12.02 0.35
C ASN A 307 -16.72 -10.87 -0.28
N HIS A 308 -16.66 -10.87 -1.62
CA HIS A 308 -15.94 -9.92 -2.48
C HIS A 308 -14.40 -9.93 -2.36
N GLY A 309 -13.86 -10.52 -1.29
CA GLY A 309 -12.44 -10.47 -0.97
C GLY A 309 -11.92 -9.04 -0.76
N VAL A 310 -10.61 -8.95 -0.51
CA VAL A 310 -9.90 -7.68 -0.34
C VAL A 310 -8.45 -7.83 -0.79
N GLN A 311 -7.81 -6.73 -1.19
CA GLN A 311 -6.35 -6.69 -1.32
C GLN A 311 -5.71 -7.12 0.02
N GLY A 312 -4.55 -7.76 -0.05
CA GLY A 312 -3.79 -8.10 1.15
C GLY A 312 -2.30 -7.99 0.90
N SER A 313 -1.57 -7.52 1.90
CA SER A 313 -0.12 -7.39 1.82
C SER A 313 0.55 -8.70 2.20
N THR A 314 1.56 -9.15 1.46
CA THR A 314 2.33 -10.35 1.81
C THR A 314 3.82 -10.13 1.59
N ILE A 315 4.63 -10.31 2.64
CA ILE A 315 6.09 -10.12 2.63
C ILE A 315 6.79 -11.25 3.38
N THR A 316 8.08 -11.44 3.16
CA THR A 316 8.91 -12.37 3.95
C THR A 316 9.69 -11.65 5.04
N ILE A 317 9.89 -12.36 6.16
CA ILE A 317 10.74 -11.93 7.28
C ILE A 317 11.77 -13.04 7.54
N PRO A 318 13.08 -12.75 7.53
CA PRO A 318 14.12 -13.72 7.86
C PRO A 318 14.11 -14.14 9.33
N SER A 319 14.27 -15.44 9.58
CA SER A 319 14.52 -16.04 10.90
C SER A 319 15.68 -17.02 10.81
N GLY A 320 16.88 -16.58 11.18
CA GLY A 320 18.11 -17.31 10.89
C GLY A 320 18.31 -17.46 9.39
N ASN A 321 18.47 -18.70 8.91
CA ASN A 321 18.55 -19.05 7.48
C ASN A 321 17.19 -19.44 6.87
N LYS A 322 16.09 -19.33 7.64
CA LYS A 322 14.73 -19.63 7.20
C LYS A 322 13.93 -18.36 6.93
N LEU A 323 12.78 -18.53 6.28
CA LEU A 323 11.82 -17.46 5.99
C LEU A 323 10.46 -17.77 6.59
N VAL A 324 9.78 -16.73 7.08
CA VAL A 324 8.34 -16.76 7.40
C VAL A 324 7.63 -15.71 6.55
N ALA A 325 6.35 -15.93 6.23
CA ALA A 325 5.55 -14.93 5.52
C ALA A 325 4.67 -14.16 6.51
N ALA A 326 4.78 -12.83 6.52
CA ALA A 326 3.84 -11.97 7.21
C ALA A 326 2.79 -11.48 6.21
N HIS A 327 1.51 -11.57 6.59
CA HIS A 327 0.38 -11.27 5.72
C HIS A 327 -0.61 -10.34 6.42
N SER A 328 -1.13 -9.31 5.74
CA SER A 328 -2.23 -8.50 6.26
C SER A 328 -3.43 -8.44 5.32
N SER A 329 -4.63 -8.71 5.87
CA SER A 329 -5.92 -8.55 5.18
C SER A 329 -7.08 -8.52 6.18
N ALA A 330 -8.28 -8.14 5.72
CA ALA A 330 -9.48 -8.05 6.56
C ALA A 330 -10.14 -9.40 6.82
N GLN A 331 -10.53 -9.69 8.07
CA GLN A 331 -11.36 -10.88 8.40
C GLN A 331 -12.77 -10.77 7.81
N ASN A 332 -13.28 -9.54 7.65
CA ASN A 332 -14.58 -9.24 7.06
C ASN A 332 -15.76 -9.91 7.80
N LYS A 333 -15.89 -9.68 9.11
CA LYS A 333 -16.91 -10.32 9.97
C LYS A 333 -18.35 -10.04 9.53
N ASN A 334 -18.60 -8.92 8.86
CA ASN A 334 -19.92 -8.59 8.28
C ASN A 334 -20.20 -9.25 6.93
N ASN A 335 -19.20 -9.89 6.29
CA ASN A 335 -19.34 -10.57 5.00
C ASN A 335 -19.78 -9.65 3.84
N ASP A 336 -19.28 -8.42 3.82
CA ASP A 336 -19.68 -7.39 2.86
C ASP A 336 -18.50 -6.45 2.52
N TYR A 337 -18.76 -5.31 1.89
CA TYR A 337 -17.74 -4.32 1.53
C TYR A 337 -17.19 -3.50 2.71
N THR A 338 -17.76 -3.63 3.91
CA THR A 338 -17.21 -2.95 5.10
C THR A 338 -15.87 -3.53 5.52
N ARG A 339 -15.59 -4.80 5.18
CA ARG A 339 -14.25 -5.44 5.32
C ARG A 339 -13.62 -5.17 6.69
N SER A 340 -14.35 -5.54 7.74
CA SER A 340 -13.93 -5.31 9.12
C SER A 340 -12.68 -6.08 9.51
N ASP A 341 -12.01 -5.61 10.57
CA ASP A 341 -10.96 -6.33 11.29
C ASP A 341 -9.73 -6.62 10.40
N ILE A 342 -9.02 -5.56 10.01
CA ILE A 342 -7.76 -5.70 9.26
C ILE A 342 -6.71 -6.25 10.21
N SER A 343 -6.15 -7.40 9.84
CA SER A 343 -5.39 -8.26 10.74
C SER A 343 -4.05 -8.66 10.14
N LEU A 344 -3.06 -8.89 11.00
CA LEU A 344 -1.76 -9.46 10.70
C LEU A 344 -1.76 -10.96 11.00
N TYR A 345 -1.34 -11.75 10.03
CA TYR A 345 -1.14 -13.18 10.10
C TYR A 345 0.32 -13.52 9.86
N VAL A 346 0.73 -14.68 10.36
CA VAL A 346 1.99 -15.33 9.98
C VAL A 346 1.70 -16.68 9.34
N HIS A 347 2.41 -16.97 8.25
CA HIS A 347 2.42 -18.26 7.57
C HIS A 347 3.76 -18.95 7.80
N ASN A 348 3.70 -20.18 8.27
CA ASN A 348 4.87 -21.06 8.29
C ASN A 348 5.05 -21.63 6.88
N LEU A 349 6.10 -21.22 6.18
CA LEU A 349 6.36 -21.62 4.79
C LEU A 349 6.79 -23.10 4.64
N TYR A 350 7.01 -23.80 5.75
CA TYR A 350 7.43 -25.20 5.78
C TYR A 350 6.28 -26.13 6.20
N SER A 351 5.61 -25.85 7.33
CA SER A 351 4.49 -26.67 7.81
C SER A 351 3.14 -26.31 7.17
N GLY A 352 3.02 -25.09 6.63
CA GLY A 352 1.76 -24.54 6.12
C GLY A 352 0.76 -24.16 7.19
N GLU A 353 1.17 -24.09 8.46
CA GLU A 353 0.35 -23.53 9.53
C GLU A 353 0.17 -22.02 9.32
N VAL A 354 -0.95 -21.48 9.80
CA VAL A 354 -1.28 -20.05 9.77
C VAL A 354 -1.79 -19.62 11.14
N LYS A 355 -1.39 -18.44 11.60
CA LYS A 355 -1.83 -17.90 12.88
C LYS A 355 -2.11 -16.41 12.79
N LEU A 356 -3.23 -15.98 13.39
CA LEU A 356 -3.51 -14.58 13.66
C LEU A 356 -2.54 -14.05 14.72
N ILE A 357 -1.81 -12.98 14.41
CA ILE A 357 -0.83 -12.34 15.29
C ILE A 357 -1.44 -11.13 15.98
N ASP A 358 -2.11 -10.25 15.23
CA ASP A 358 -2.72 -9.02 15.74
C ASP A 358 -3.90 -8.61 14.86
N ASP A 359 -5.01 -8.24 15.49
CA ASP A 359 -6.13 -7.57 14.83
C ASP A 359 -5.94 -6.06 15.00
N PHE A 360 -5.04 -5.49 14.19
CA PHE A 360 -4.53 -4.13 14.40
C PHE A 360 -5.55 -3.03 14.05
N TYR A 361 -6.60 -3.36 13.28
CA TYR A 361 -7.73 -2.47 13.04
C TYR A 361 -9.06 -3.22 13.26
N PRO A 362 -9.44 -3.47 14.53
CA PRO A 362 -10.60 -4.28 14.91
C PRO A 362 -11.88 -3.45 14.83
N LYS A 363 -12.17 -2.91 13.65
CA LYS A 363 -13.32 -2.03 13.37
C LYS A 363 -13.99 -2.44 12.07
N VAL A 364 -15.28 -2.17 11.99
CA VAL A 364 -16.04 -2.16 10.73
C VAL A 364 -15.57 -0.98 9.88
N GLY A 365 -15.15 -1.26 8.65
CA GLY A 365 -14.73 -0.23 7.71
C GLY A 365 -15.90 0.46 7.02
N ASN A 366 -15.59 1.51 6.26
CA ASN A 366 -16.58 2.23 5.47
C ASN A 366 -16.74 1.55 4.10
N ALA A 367 -17.94 1.02 3.82
CA ALA A 367 -18.23 0.28 2.59
C ALA A 367 -18.03 1.07 1.28
N SER A 368 -17.84 2.39 1.36
CA SER A 368 -17.47 3.22 0.20
C SER A 368 -16.06 2.88 -0.32
N GLY A 369 -15.21 2.29 0.53
CA GLY A 369 -13.87 1.84 0.23
C GLY A 369 -13.09 1.55 1.50
N ALA A 370 -12.86 0.27 1.79
CA ALA A 370 -12.20 -0.17 3.02
C ALA A 370 -11.37 -1.45 2.83
N GLY A 371 -10.56 -1.75 3.84
CA GLY A 371 -9.91 -3.03 4.09
C GLY A 371 -8.49 -3.19 3.53
N TYR A 372 -8.00 -2.26 2.70
CA TYR A 372 -6.67 -2.38 2.10
C TYR A 372 -5.56 -2.12 3.12
N SER A 373 -4.40 -2.77 2.92
CA SER A 373 -3.23 -2.61 3.78
C SER A 373 -1.90 -2.86 3.04
N CYS A 374 -0.81 -2.31 3.56
CA CYS A 374 0.54 -2.57 3.08
C CYS A 374 1.51 -2.72 4.26
N LEU A 375 2.23 -3.84 4.29
CA LEU A 375 3.31 -4.11 5.24
C LEU A 375 4.65 -3.60 4.70
N SER A 376 5.56 -3.26 5.60
CA SER A 376 6.97 -3.00 5.28
C SER A 376 7.84 -3.54 6.40
N TYR A 377 8.67 -4.54 6.08
CA TYR A 377 9.71 -5.05 6.97
C TYR A 377 11.07 -4.55 6.49
N ARG A 378 11.94 -4.20 7.45
CA ARG A 378 13.33 -3.93 7.15
C ARG A 378 14.22 -4.22 8.36
N LYS A 379 15.43 -4.71 8.09
CA LYS A 379 16.53 -4.73 9.06
C LYS A 379 17.59 -3.72 8.62
N ASN A 380 17.64 -2.57 9.28
CA ASN A 380 18.66 -1.57 9.07
C ASN A 380 19.69 -1.69 10.18
N THR A 381 20.92 -2.10 9.82
CA THR A 381 21.96 -2.54 10.76
C THR A 381 21.43 -3.61 11.72
N ASP A 382 21.28 -3.31 13.00
CA ASP A 382 20.78 -4.24 14.02
C ASP A 382 19.31 -3.97 14.40
N LYS A 383 18.70 -2.92 13.84
CA LYS A 383 17.30 -2.57 14.12
C LYS A 383 16.37 -3.20 13.09
N GLU A 384 15.56 -4.14 13.55
CA GLU A 384 14.44 -4.68 12.79
C GLU A 384 13.19 -3.84 13.02
N THR A 385 12.46 -3.54 11.94
CA THR A 385 11.20 -2.82 11.96
C THR A 385 10.16 -3.54 11.14
N LEU A 386 8.94 -3.64 11.65
CA LEU A 386 7.77 -4.09 10.91
C LEU A 386 6.67 -3.04 11.05
N TYR A 387 6.31 -2.43 9.94
CA TYR A 387 5.29 -1.39 9.88
C TYR A 387 4.09 -1.85 9.05
N VAL A 388 2.94 -1.27 9.34
CA VAL A 388 1.74 -1.39 8.50
C VAL A 388 1.11 -0.02 8.24
N VAL A 389 0.56 0.15 7.04
CA VAL A 389 -0.42 1.20 6.73
C VAL A 389 -1.71 0.57 6.24
N TYR A 390 -2.84 1.20 6.52
CA TYR A 390 -4.16 0.64 6.18
C TYR A 390 -5.24 1.71 6.04
N GLU A 391 -6.33 1.35 5.35
CA GLU A 391 -7.52 2.20 5.20
C GLU A 391 -8.32 2.27 6.51
N ALA A 392 -8.65 3.49 6.96
CA ALA A 392 -9.40 3.73 8.19
C ALA A 392 -10.45 4.85 7.96
N ASN A 393 -11.66 4.45 7.54
CA ASN A 393 -12.78 5.35 7.26
C ASN A 393 -12.39 6.55 6.37
N GLY A 394 -11.71 6.26 5.27
CA GLY A 394 -11.21 7.23 4.29
C GLY A 394 -9.92 7.94 4.64
N SER A 395 -9.40 7.76 5.85
CA SER A 395 -8.03 8.13 6.19
C SER A 395 -7.08 6.97 5.92
N ILE A 396 -5.79 7.24 5.84
CA ILE A 396 -4.73 6.23 5.93
C ILE A 396 -4.07 6.35 7.29
N GLU A 397 -4.03 5.25 8.04
CA GLU A 397 -3.37 5.17 9.34
C GLU A 397 -2.08 4.33 9.22
N PHE A 398 -1.15 4.56 10.14
CA PHE A 398 0.12 3.85 10.29
C PHE A 398 0.19 3.22 11.68
N GLN A 399 0.78 2.03 11.79
CA GLN A 399 1.18 1.43 13.06
C GLN A 399 2.57 0.79 12.99
N ASP A 400 3.29 0.88 14.11
CA ASP A 400 4.52 0.12 14.35
C ASP A 400 4.19 -1.24 14.99
N LEU A 401 4.35 -2.31 14.22
CA LEU A 401 4.09 -3.70 14.61
C LEU A 401 5.37 -4.45 14.99
N SER A 402 6.50 -3.76 15.16
CA SER A 402 7.81 -4.38 15.45
C SER A 402 7.82 -5.22 16.72
N ARG A 403 6.93 -4.94 17.69
CA ARG A 403 6.73 -5.73 18.90
C ARG A 403 6.38 -7.20 18.62
N HIS A 404 5.83 -7.50 17.45
CA HIS A 404 5.39 -8.84 17.05
C HIS A 404 6.46 -9.67 16.35
N LEU A 405 7.60 -9.05 15.98
CA LEU A 405 8.69 -9.73 15.29
C LEU A 405 9.19 -10.99 16.01
N PRO A 406 9.36 -11.02 17.36
CA PRO A 406 9.78 -12.25 18.04
C PRO A 406 8.80 -13.41 17.81
N VAL A 407 7.49 -13.15 17.85
CA VAL A 407 6.46 -14.20 17.66
C VAL A 407 6.43 -14.65 16.20
N ILE A 408 6.49 -13.71 15.25
CA ILE A 408 6.50 -14.00 13.82
C ILE A 408 7.72 -14.86 13.45
N LYS A 409 8.92 -14.48 13.92
CA LYS A 409 10.16 -15.16 13.58
C LYS A 409 10.25 -16.57 14.15
N LEU A 410 9.53 -16.90 15.23
CA LEU A 410 9.46 -18.25 15.77
C LEU A 410 8.59 -19.21 14.96
N TYR A 411 7.88 -18.74 13.93
CA TYR A 411 6.86 -19.50 13.20
C TYR A 411 7.38 -20.16 11.91
N ASN A 412 8.47 -20.94 12.01
CA ASN A 412 9.21 -21.52 10.87
C ASN A 412 9.56 -23.00 11.01
#